data_AF-A0A7S1R905-F1
#
_entry.id   AF-A0A7S1R905-F1
#
_cell.length_a   1.000
_cell.length_b   1.000
_cell.length_c   1.000
_cell.angle_alpha   90.00
_cell.angle_beta   90.00
_cell.angle_gamma   90.00
#
_symmetry.space_group_name_H-M   'P 1'
#
loop_
_entity.id
_entity.type
_entity.pdbx_description
1 polymer ?
#
loop_
_entity_poly.entity_id
_entity_poly.type
_entity_poly.pdbx_seq_one_letter_code
_entity_poly.pdbx_strand_id
1 'polypeptide(L)'
;AGAAGQQQPEAAAGGEAPEAPTRAAAAAEERGWHWQERGCGIVHINRHSKNGAGRLVMRMRGVLKLLLNTPVFPTTKYERVGQKSVRFVGVDAEAGVAQKDGQVSLCAYRLNLQSGDQQGKFLAVLQDLLGVASAA
;
A
#
# COMPACT_ATOMS: atom_id res chain seq x y z
N ALA A 1 -49.40 59.19 -24.41
CA ALA A 1 -47.96 59.20 -24.76
C ALA A 1 -47.24 58.31 -23.75
N GLY A 2 -46.82 57.07 -24.02
CA GLY A 2 -46.53 56.41 -25.29
C GLY A 2 -45.04 56.56 -25.64
N ALA A 3 -44.20 55.64 -25.15
CA ALA A 3 -42.97 55.16 -25.79
C ALA A 3 -42.27 54.15 -24.86
N ALA A 4 -42.73 52.89 -24.89
CA ALA A 4 -41.98 51.75 -24.37
C ALA A 4 -40.94 51.32 -25.42
N GLY A 5 -39.73 51.01 -24.97
CA GLY A 5 -38.60 50.62 -25.80
C GLY A 5 -38.75 49.24 -26.43
N GLN A 6 -38.61 49.22 -27.75
CA GLN A 6 -37.80 48.34 -28.63
C GLN A 6 -37.58 46.84 -28.24
N GLN A 7 -38.02 45.95 -29.16
CA GLN A 7 -37.40 44.72 -29.75
C GLN A 7 -36.33 43.93 -28.95
N GLN A 8 -36.15 42.59 -28.98
CA GLN A 8 -36.71 41.34 -29.57
C GLN A 8 -35.76 40.17 -29.07
N PRO A 9 -35.75 38.91 -29.58
CA PRO A 9 -36.52 37.71 -29.21
C PRO A 9 -35.66 36.47 -28.78
N GLU A 10 -36.32 35.30 -28.68
CA GLU A 10 -35.82 33.91 -28.86
C GLU A 10 -34.81 33.28 -27.88
N ALA A 11 -35.18 32.14 -27.28
CA ALA A 11 -34.85 30.81 -27.83
C ALA A 11 -35.18 29.72 -26.80
N ALA A 12 -35.94 28.70 -27.25
CA ALA A 12 -36.11 27.47 -26.53
C ALA A 12 -34.77 26.72 -26.43
N ALA A 13 -34.43 26.23 -25.23
CA ALA A 13 -33.43 25.20 -25.06
C ALA A 13 -34.02 24.14 -24.11
N GLY A 14 -34.60 23.10 -24.69
CA GLY A 14 -34.77 21.83 -24.01
C GLY A 14 -33.39 21.28 -23.69
N GLY A 15 -33.08 21.17 -22.41
CA GLY A 15 -31.94 20.44 -21.89
C GLY A 15 -32.47 19.34 -21.00
N GLU A 16 -32.54 18.12 -21.54
CA GLU A 16 -32.81 16.91 -20.77
C GLU A 16 -31.67 16.74 -19.76
N ALA A 17 -32.00 16.79 -18.47
CA ALA A 17 -31.05 16.61 -17.39
C ALA A 17 -30.51 15.16 -17.44
N PRO A 18 -29.20 14.93 -17.25
CA PRO A 18 -28.68 13.57 -17.22
C PRO A 18 -29.30 12.80 -16.05
N GLU A 19 -29.95 11.68 -16.36
CA GLU A 19 -30.54 10.77 -15.38
C GLU A 19 -29.49 10.35 -14.33
N ALA A 20 -29.87 10.45 -13.06
CA ALA A 20 -29.06 10.01 -11.94
C ALA A 20 -28.67 8.52 -12.12
N PRO A 21 -27.42 8.12 -11.85
CA PRO A 21 -27.00 6.74 -12.00
C PRO A 21 -27.88 5.85 -11.11
N THR A 22 -28.50 4.85 -11.75
CA THR A 22 -29.33 3.86 -11.08
C THR A 22 -28.56 3.23 -9.92
N ARG A 23 -29.26 2.95 -8.82
CA ARG A 23 -28.73 2.39 -7.55
C ARG A 23 -27.87 1.13 -7.71
N ALA A 24 -27.94 0.45 -8.86
CA ALA A 24 -27.08 -0.68 -9.23
C ALA A 24 -25.67 -0.28 -9.71
N ALA A 25 -25.50 0.88 -10.35
CA ALA A 25 -24.19 1.41 -10.75
C ALA A 25 -23.37 1.87 -9.53
N ALA A 26 -24.03 2.35 -8.48
CA ALA A 26 -23.37 2.70 -7.21
C ALA A 26 -22.79 1.49 -6.46
N ALA A 27 -23.18 0.25 -6.80
CA ALA A 27 -22.64 -0.96 -6.18
C ALA A 27 -21.35 -1.47 -6.86
N ALA A 28 -20.99 -0.94 -8.04
CA ALA A 28 -19.82 -1.37 -8.80
C ALA A 28 -18.58 -0.49 -8.57
N GLU A 29 -18.73 0.70 -7.96
CA GLU A 29 -17.66 1.68 -7.76
C GLU A 29 -17.04 1.66 -6.35
N GLU A 30 -17.14 0.55 -5.61
CA GLU A 30 -16.56 0.46 -4.27
C GLU A 30 -15.72 -0.81 -4.01
N ARG A 31 -15.12 -1.40 -5.04
CA ARG A 31 -13.95 -2.28 -4.83
C ARG A 31 -12.66 -1.47 -4.78
N GLY A 32 -12.64 -0.47 -3.92
CA GLY A 32 -11.42 0.25 -3.57
C GLY A 32 -10.41 -0.71 -2.94
N TRP A 33 -9.12 -0.46 -3.14
CA TRP A 33 -8.09 -1.21 -2.44
C TRP A 33 -8.05 -0.77 -0.97
N HIS A 34 -8.15 -1.71 -0.05
CA HIS A 34 -8.07 -1.45 1.39
C HIS A 34 -6.92 -2.22 2.02
N TRP A 35 -6.38 -1.66 3.10
CA TRP A 35 -5.41 -2.37 3.92
C TRP A 35 -6.12 -3.41 4.79
N GLN A 36 -5.58 -4.62 4.83
CA GLN A 36 -6.01 -5.67 5.73
C GLN A 36 -4.92 -5.95 6.75
N GLU A 37 -5.28 -5.95 8.03
CA GLU A 37 -4.35 -6.33 9.09
C GLU A 37 -4.09 -7.84 9.06
N ARG A 38 -2.81 -8.22 9.02
CA ARG A 38 -2.41 -9.65 9.02
C ARG A 38 -2.14 -10.21 10.42
N GLY A 39 -1.86 -9.35 11.39
CA GLY A 39 -1.59 -9.72 12.78
C GLY A 39 -0.46 -8.89 13.40
N CYS A 40 -0.12 -9.20 14.66
CA CYS A 40 0.93 -8.54 15.42
C CYS A 40 1.98 -9.54 15.93
N GLY A 41 3.22 -9.07 16.08
CA GLY A 41 4.35 -9.92 16.44
C GLY A 41 5.69 -9.21 16.32
N ILE A 42 6.77 -9.98 16.40
CA ILE A 42 8.14 -9.46 16.26
C ILE A 42 8.58 -9.63 14.80
N VAL A 43 9.09 -8.55 14.21
CA VAL A 43 9.74 -8.59 12.89
C VAL A 43 11.24 -8.81 13.09
N HIS A 44 11.78 -9.82 12.42
CA HIS A 44 13.20 -10.14 12.37
C HIS A 44 13.77 -9.74 11.01
N ILE A 45 14.98 -9.19 11.02
CA ILE A 45 15.82 -8.94 9.85
C ILE A 45 16.93 -9.97 9.87
N ASN A 46 16.84 -10.98 9.02
CA ASN A 46 17.80 -12.07 8.98
C ASN A 46 18.80 -11.82 7.87
N ARG A 47 20.10 -11.86 8.18
CA ARG A 47 21.19 -11.81 7.21
C ARG A 47 21.79 -13.19 7.05
N HIS A 48 21.84 -13.70 5.83
CA HIS A 48 22.50 -14.96 5.54
C HIS A 48 24.03 -14.78 5.57
N SER A 49 24.73 -15.60 6.35
CA SER A 49 26.14 -15.40 6.70
C SER A 49 27.10 -15.47 5.52
N LYS A 50 26.83 -16.30 4.51
CA LYS A 50 27.77 -16.54 3.39
C LYS A 50 27.59 -15.60 2.21
N ASN A 51 26.35 -15.24 1.88
CA ASN A 51 26.04 -14.45 0.68
C ASN A 51 25.50 -13.05 1.01
N GLY A 52 25.37 -12.70 2.29
CA GLY A 52 24.87 -11.41 2.75
C GLY A 52 23.39 -11.16 2.50
N ALA A 53 22.64 -12.11 1.92
CA ALA A 53 21.25 -11.89 1.54
C ALA A 53 20.35 -11.68 2.77
N GLY A 54 19.52 -10.64 2.70
CA GLY A 54 18.58 -10.26 3.74
C GLY A 54 17.19 -10.88 3.57
N ARG A 55 16.50 -11.17 4.68
CA ARG A 55 15.06 -11.47 4.69
C ARG A 55 14.35 -10.80 5.86
N LEU A 56 13.15 -10.30 5.60
CA LEU A 56 12.20 -9.88 6.62
C LEU A 56 11.28 -11.05 6.96
N VAL A 57 11.25 -11.41 8.24
CA VAL A 57 10.40 -12.50 8.73
C VAL A 57 9.59 -12.01 9.92
N MET A 58 8.28 -12.24 9.91
CA MET A 58 7.40 -11.90 11.04
C MET A 58 6.45 -13.06 11.31
N ARG A 59 6.24 -13.35 12.60
CA ARG A 59 5.28 -14.36 13.04
C ARG A 59 4.30 -13.77 14.06
N MET A 60 3.07 -14.27 14.06
CA MET A 60 2.02 -13.85 14.98
C MET A 60 2.38 -14.23 16.42
N ARG A 61 2.17 -13.30 17.36
CA ARG A 61 2.37 -13.55 18.80
C ARG A 61 1.43 -14.64 19.31
N GLY A 62 1.96 -15.63 20.03
CA GLY A 62 1.20 -16.74 20.63
C GLY A 62 0.95 -17.93 19.70
N VAL A 63 0.58 -17.67 18.43
CA VAL A 63 0.23 -18.73 17.45
C VAL A 63 1.40 -19.10 16.53
N LEU A 64 2.42 -18.24 16.42
CA LEU A 64 3.61 -18.41 15.56
C LEU A 64 3.31 -18.58 14.06
N LYS A 65 2.07 -18.28 13.62
CA LYS A 65 1.68 -18.20 12.20
C LYS A 65 2.59 -17.21 11.46
N LEU A 66 3.07 -17.59 10.28
CA LEU A 66 3.90 -16.72 9.45
C LEU A 66 3.04 -15.57 8.88
N LEU A 67 3.47 -14.32 9.11
CA LEU A 67 2.76 -13.12 8.64
C LEU A 67 3.47 -12.42 7.49
N LEU A 68 4.81 -12.53 7.49
CA LEU A 68 5.70 -11.95 6.49
C LEU A 68 6.90 -12.87 6.33
N ASN A 69 7.29 -13.13 5.08
CA ASN A 69 8.55 -13.78 4.73
C ASN A 69 8.96 -13.30 3.34
N THR A 70 9.60 -12.13 3.29
CA THR A 70 10.06 -11.55 2.03
C THR A 70 11.58 -11.41 2.04
N PRO A 71 12.27 -11.75 0.94
CA PRO A 71 13.65 -11.30 0.74
C PRO A 71 13.72 -9.77 0.73
N VAL A 72 14.86 -9.25 1.19
CA VAL A 72 15.21 -7.84 1.11
C VAL A 72 15.91 -7.62 -0.23
N PHE A 73 15.25 -6.91 -1.14
CA PHE A 73 15.84 -6.57 -2.44
C PHE A 73 16.49 -5.18 -2.41
N PRO A 74 17.64 -4.99 -3.07
CA PRO A 74 18.25 -3.66 -3.23
C PRO A 74 17.38 -2.66 -3.98
N THR A 75 16.50 -3.13 -4.86
CA THR A 75 15.58 -2.30 -5.64
C THR A 75 14.31 -1.93 -4.87
N THR A 76 14.00 -2.60 -3.76
CA THR A 76 12.83 -2.29 -2.95
C THR A 76 13.06 -1.00 -2.17
N LYS A 77 12.15 -0.04 -2.34
CA LYS A 77 12.14 1.18 -1.53
C LYS A 77 11.41 0.92 -0.21
N TYR A 78 12.08 1.22 0.90
CA TYR A 78 11.51 1.16 2.26
C TYR A 78 11.21 2.58 2.73
N GLU A 79 9.94 2.93 2.75
CA GLU A 79 9.48 4.31 2.93
C GLU A 79 8.95 4.56 4.34
N ARG A 80 9.38 5.66 4.93
CA ARG A 80 8.79 6.19 6.16
C ARG A 80 7.36 6.66 5.89
N VAL A 81 6.40 6.18 6.68
CA VAL A 81 5.01 6.62 6.64
C VAL A 81 4.58 7.03 8.04
N GLY A 82 4.33 8.34 8.21
CA GLY A 82 4.04 8.91 9.52
C GLY A 82 5.14 8.67 10.55
N GLN A 83 4.76 8.70 11.83
CA GLN A 83 5.70 8.70 12.96
C GLN A 83 6.21 7.32 13.36
N LYS A 84 5.59 6.23 12.88
CA LYS A 84 5.93 4.87 13.35
C LYS A 84 5.67 3.75 12.34
N SER A 85 5.33 4.06 11.08
CA SER A 85 5.05 3.02 10.08
C SER A 85 6.08 2.99 8.94
N VAL A 86 6.36 1.80 8.41
CA VAL A 86 7.19 1.65 7.20
C VAL A 86 6.38 0.95 6.12
N ARG A 87 6.48 1.43 4.87
CA ARG A 87 5.85 0.82 3.70
C ARG A 87 6.92 0.30 2.74
N PHE A 88 6.67 -0.86 2.14
CA PHE A 88 7.51 -1.43 1.08
C PHE A 88 6.72 -2.45 0.26
N VAL A 89 7.27 -2.87 -0.87
CA VAL A 89 6.74 -3.96 -1.69
C VAL A 89 7.61 -5.20 -1.47
N GLY A 90 6.98 -6.35 -1.28
CA GLY A 90 7.67 -7.63 -1.05
C GLY A 90 6.94 -8.80 -1.69
N VAL A 91 7.56 -9.97 -1.64
CA VAL A 91 6.95 -11.23 -2.08
C VAL A 91 6.00 -11.72 -0.99
N ASP A 92 4.77 -12.09 -1.39
CA ASP A 92 3.81 -12.71 -0.48
C ASP A 92 3.96 -14.22 -0.45
N ALA A 93 4.62 -14.71 0.59
CA ALA A 93 4.84 -16.14 0.80
C ALA A 93 3.55 -16.90 1.16
N GLU A 94 2.52 -16.24 1.72
CA GLU A 94 1.25 -16.91 2.06
C GLU A 94 0.42 -17.22 0.80
N ALA A 95 0.51 -16.39 -0.23
CA ALA A 95 -0.15 -16.65 -1.51
C ALA A 95 0.47 -17.84 -2.27
N GLY A 96 1.74 -18.15 -1.99
CA GLY A 96 2.47 -19.27 -2.60
C GLY A 96 2.05 -20.67 -2.13
N VAL A 97 1.15 -20.79 -1.15
CA VAL A 97 0.70 -22.10 -0.65
C VAL A 97 -0.39 -22.73 -1.56
N ALA A 98 -0.96 -21.97 -2.50
CA ALA A 98 -2.09 -22.40 -3.32
C ALA A 98 -1.92 -22.27 -4.85
N GLN A 99 -0.73 -21.94 -5.36
CA GLN A 99 -0.57 -21.64 -6.80
C GLN A 99 0.29 -22.68 -7.52
N LYS A 100 -0.36 -23.46 -8.41
CA LYS A 100 0.20 -24.63 -9.10
C LYS A 100 1.29 -24.33 -10.16
N ASP A 101 1.66 -23.08 -10.43
CA ASP A 101 2.48 -22.74 -11.61
C ASP A 101 3.65 -21.79 -11.35
N GLY A 102 4.25 -21.80 -10.14
CA GLY A 102 5.47 -21.03 -9.87
C GLY A 102 5.30 -19.50 -9.92
N GLN A 103 4.06 -19.01 -9.94
CA GLN A 103 3.75 -17.58 -9.94
C GLN A 103 4.03 -16.97 -8.57
N VAL A 104 4.97 -16.03 -8.52
CA VAL A 104 5.30 -15.25 -7.32
C VAL A 104 4.42 -14.00 -7.28
N SER A 105 3.58 -13.86 -6.24
CA SER A 105 2.79 -12.64 -6.05
C SER A 105 3.54 -11.59 -5.25
N LEU A 106 3.53 -10.34 -5.72
CA LEU A 106 4.01 -9.19 -4.96
C LEU A 106 2.86 -8.56 -4.17
N CYS A 107 3.16 -8.09 -2.97
CA CYS A 107 2.22 -7.38 -2.10
C CYS A 107 2.87 -6.12 -1.53
N ALA A 108 2.06 -5.07 -1.40
CA ALA A 108 2.41 -3.90 -0.62
C ALA A 108 2.21 -4.22 0.86
N TYR A 109 3.24 -3.98 1.67
CA TYR A 109 3.22 -4.15 3.12
C TYR A 109 3.31 -2.81 3.81
N ARG A 110 2.59 -2.68 4.92
CA ARG A 110 2.74 -1.58 5.89
C ARG A 110 2.98 -2.17 7.27
N LEU A 111 4.18 -1.95 7.81
CA LEU A 111 4.53 -2.33 9.18
C LEU A 111 4.26 -1.16 10.11
N ASN A 112 3.52 -1.39 11.18
CA ASN A 112 3.34 -0.42 12.25
C ASN A 112 4.24 -0.80 13.43
N LEU A 113 5.24 0.03 13.70
CA LEU A 113 6.25 -0.21 14.73
C LEU A 113 5.83 0.45 16.05
N GLN A 114 6.44 0.00 17.15
CA GLN A 114 6.05 0.44 18.49
C GLN A 114 6.33 1.94 18.73
N SER A 115 7.40 2.48 18.13
CA SER A 115 7.81 3.87 18.28
C SER A 115 8.54 4.39 17.03
N GLY A 116 8.68 5.71 16.92
CA GLY A 116 9.49 6.36 15.88
C GLY A 116 10.97 6.01 15.96
N ASP A 117 11.50 5.75 17.15
CA ASP A 117 12.87 5.28 17.31
C ASP A 117 13.08 3.89 16.72
N GLN A 118 12.12 2.97 16.95
CA GLN A 118 12.17 1.65 16.32
C GLN A 118 12.03 1.73 14.80
N GLN A 119 11.23 2.68 14.29
CA GLN A 119 11.16 2.99 12.86
C GLN A 119 12.50 3.47 12.30
N GLY A 120 13.19 4.36 13.00
CA GLY A 120 14.54 4.80 12.64
C GLY A 120 15.54 3.65 12.62
N LYS A 121 15.61 2.87 13.71
CA LYS A 121 16.50 1.71 13.82
C LYS A 121 16.24 0.67 12.75
N PHE A 122 14.98 0.36 12.47
CA PHE A 122 14.58 -0.59 11.43
C PHE A 122 15.10 -0.17 10.04
N LEU A 123 14.90 1.10 9.67
CA LEU A 123 15.37 1.62 8.39
C LEU A 123 16.89 1.67 8.30
N ALA A 124 17.58 2.05 9.38
CA ALA A 124 19.04 2.08 9.43
C ALA A 124 19.64 0.68 9.22
N VAL A 125 19.09 -0.35 9.87
CA VAL A 125 19.54 -1.74 9.69
C VAL A 125 19.28 -2.23 8.26
N LEU A 126 18.16 -1.86 7.65
CA LEU A 126 17.90 -2.20 6.25
C LEU A 126 18.88 -1.52 5.29
N GLN A 127 19.25 -0.26 5.54
CA GLN A 127 20.24 0.46 4.73
C GLN A 127 21.64 -0.16 4.85
N ASP A 128 22.06 -0.49 6.08
CA ASP A 128 23.31 -1.20 6.34
C ASP A 128 23.34 -2.57 5.62
N LEU A 129 22.25 -3.33 5.71
CA LEU A 129 22.12 -4.62 5.04
C LEU A 129 22.20 -4.51 3.51
N LEU A 130 21.69 -3.42 2.94
CA LEU A 130 21.73 -3.13 1.51
C LEU A 130 23.05 -2.49 1.05
N GLY A 131 23.96 -2.14 1.97
CA GLY A 131 25.19 -1.43 1.66
C GLY A 131 24.95 0.00 1.17
N VAL A 132 23.77 0.57 1.41
CA VAL A 132 23.48 1.97 1.10
C VAL A 132 24.04 2.79 2.26
N ALA A 133 25.25 3.32 2.08
CA ALA A 133 25.79 4.30 3.01
C ALA A 133 24.78 5.46 3.14
N SER A 134 24.40 5.81 4.36
CA SER A 134 23.66 7.04 4.63
C SER A 134 24.45 8.17 3.99
N ALA A 135 23.90 8.83 2.97
CA ALA A 135 24.42 10.12 2.56
C ALA A 135 24.34 11.03 3.79
N ALA A 136 25.52 11.40 4.30
CA ALA A 136 25.69 12.33 5.40
C ALA A 136 25.26 13.74 4.99
#